data_AF-A0A853JHE3-F1
#
_entry.id   AF-A0A853JHE3-F1
#
_cell.length_a   1.000
_cell.length_b   1.000
_cell.length_c   1.000
_cell.angle_alpha   90.00
_cell.angle_beta   90.00
_cell.angle_gamma   90.00
#
_symmetry.space_group_name_H-M   'P 1'
#
loop_
_entity.id
_entity.type
_entity.pdbx_description
1 polymer ?
#
loop_
_entity_poly.entity_id
_entity_poly.type
_entity_poly.pdbx_seq_one_letter_code
_entity_poly.pdbx_strand_id
1 'polypeptide(L)'
;MPKDKTKKVHEKPASRKTILRVHRDGIEVGTLMGEGGAVYLGISGAVFSVIVTFMLVVMALGGVDWFYLVMLVPLTLMMLFSIWMMRRGFFSPSDHPILFNRRTGEVHVISLKPLNFFRFWEKGEPGTVRSYRWDHVTARTYRRLDTPGGTVARTETVLQLLCSTSGQPDVVDEMVSLGLSGGWSDDYQVSLWEHIRRYMEEGGPPLQHGDKLRKVNHAKLPEFPPAIVAAAGGPALSEAELTKWTEVPTPS
;
A
#
# COMPACT_ATOMS: atom_id res chain seq x y z
N MET A 1 13.64 12.83 9.02
CA MET A 1 14.95 12.33 8.58
C MET A 1 15.80 13.50 8.10
N PRO A 2 17.14 13.41 8.16
CA PRO A 2 18.00 14.44 7.60
C PRO A 2 17.67 14.68 6.12
N LYS A 3 17.66 15.96 5.70
CA LYS A 3 17.48 16.33 4.28
C LYS A 3 18.65 15.86 3.43
N ASP A 4 19.82 15.75 4.05
CA ASP A 4 21.03 15.21 3.46
C ASP A 4 21.02 13.67 3.53
N LYS A 5 20.94 13.04 2.37
CA LYS A 5 20.88 11.58 2.22
C LYS A 5 22.21 10.89 2.49
N THR A 6 23.31 11.65 2.52
CA THR A 6 24.63 11.05 2.81
C THR A 6 24.79 10.66 4.28
N LYS A 7 23.92 11.16 5.17
CA LYS A 7 23.94 10.83 6.59
C LYS A 7 23.20 9.53 6.87
N LYS A 8 23.93 8.54 7.38
CA LYS A 8 23.35 7.29 7.89
C LYS A 8 22.44 7.58 9.07
N VAL A 9 21.20 7.14 8.97
CA VAL A 9 20.17 7.30 10.01
C VAL A 9 20.00 6.01 10.83
N HIS A 10 20.42 4.86 10.30
CA HIS A 10 20.33 3.57 10.99
C HIS A 10 21.46 2.61 10.59
N GLU A 11 21.94 1.85 11.58
CA GLU A 11 23.07 0.92 11.39
C GLU A 11 22.65 -0.33 10.59
N LYS A 12 21.46 -0.88 10.89
CA LYS A 12 20.95 -2.12 10.30
C LYS A 12 19.83 -1.85 9.26
N PRO A 13 20.11 -1.89 7.96
CA PRO A 13 19.06 -1.80 6.95
C PRO A 13 18.23 -3.10 6.97
N ALA A 14 16.91 -2.99 6.96
CA ALA A 14 16.01 -4.14 6.86
C ALA A 14 14.75 -3.75 6.09
N SER A 15 14.32 -4.60 5.16
CA SER A 15 13.09 -4.39 4.38
C SER A 15 11.84 -4.83 5.16
N ARG A 16 11.99 -5.72 6.15
CA ARG A 16 10.93 -6.18 7.07
C ARG A 16 9.64 -6.60 6.36
N LYS A 17 9.76 -7.33 5.24
CA LYS A 17 8.65 -7.84 4.42
C LYS A 17 7.76 -6.76 3.79
N THR A 18 8.32 -5.61 3.46
CA THR A 18 7.59 -4.54 2.74
C THR A 18 7.79 -4.61 1.23
N ILE A 19 8.81 -5.34 0.75
CA ILE A 19 9.11 -5.50 -0.68
C ILE A 19 8.11 -6.47 -1.30
N LEU A 20 7.50 -6.05 -2.40
CA LEU A 20 6.51 -6.81 -3.15
C LEU A 20 7.18 -7.63 -4.25
N ARG A 21 8.02 -6.98 -5.06
CA ARG A 21 8.72 -7.60 -6.19
C ARG A 21 10.12 -7.01 -6.31
N VAL A 22 11.02 -7.79 -6.89
CA VAL A 22 12.38 -7.36 -7.19
C VAL A 22 12.61 -7.54 -8.68
N HIS A 23 13.07 -6.49 -9.33
CA HIS A 23 13.56 -6.49 -10.70
C HIS A 23 15.09 -6.47 -10.67
N ARG A 24 15.72 -6.69 -11.82
CA ARG A 24 17.19 -6.70 -11.92
C ARG A 24 17.82 -5.39 -11.42
N ASP A 25 17.20 -4.26 -11.75
CA ASP A 25 17.66 -2.91 -11.40
C ASP A 25 16.58 -2.06 -10.70
N GLY A 26 15.52 -2.71 -10.19
CA GLY A 26 14.52 -2.00 -9.38
C GLY A 26 13.89 -2.84 -8.28
N ILE A 27 13.30 -2.18 -7.30
CA ILE A 27 12.51 -2.83 -6.23
C ILE A 27 11.13 -2.20 -6.15
N GLU A 28 10.11 -3.03 -6.00
CA GLU A 28 8.74 -2.58 -5.70
C GLU A 28 8.51 -2.66 -4.19
N VAL A 29 8.26 -1.52 -3.55
CA VAL A 29 7.97 -1.45 -2.11
C VAL A 29 6.48 -1.17 -1.92
N GLY A 30 5.86 -1.93 -1.02
CA GLY A 30 4.45 -1.80 -0.67
C GLY A 30 4.15 -0.61 0.23
N THR A 31 2.89 -0.18 0.19
CA THR A 31 2.35 0.89 1.03
C THR A 31 1.58 0.30 2.21
N LEU A 32 1.14 1.18 3.11
CA LEU A 32 0.26 0.80 4.23
C LEU A 32 -1.07 0.18 3.77
N MET A 33 -1.53 0.47 2.54
CA MET A 33 -2.77 -0.11 2.01
C MET A 33 -2.70 -1.64 1.91
N GLY A 34 -1.51 -2.20 1.69
CA GLY A 34 -1.24 -3.63 1.57
C GLY A 34 -1.45 -4.48 2.82
N GLU A 35 -1.79 -3.88 3.97
CA GLU A 35 -1.85 -4.59 5.27
C GLU A 35 -3.11 -5.40 5.50
N GLY A 36 -4.03 -5.42 4.54
CA GLY A 36 -5.23 -6.24 4.62
C GLY A 36 -6.37 -5.63 5.43
N GLY A 37 -6.24 -4.39 5.91
CA GLY A 37 -7.35 -3.64 6.53
C GLY A 37 -8.59 -3.57 5.63
N ALA A 38 -8.39 -3.49 4.32
CA ALA A 38 -9.47 -3.50 3.33
C ALA A 38 -10.29 -4.80 3.35
N VAL A 39 -9.68 -5.97 3.61
CA VAL A 39 -10.39 -7.26 3.63
C VAL A 39 -11.40 -7.29 4.78
N TYR A 40 -11.03 -6.79 5.96
CA TYR A 40 -11.95 -6.68 7.11
C TYR A 40 -13.12 -5.72 6.83
N LEU A 41 -12.86 -4.63 6.11
CA LEU A 41 -13.92 -3.73 5.63
C LEU A 41 -14.86 -4.46 4.65
N GLY A 42 -14.32 -5.29 3.77
CA GLY A 42 -15.11 -6.09 2.84
C GLY A 42 -15.99 -7.13 3.54
N ILE A 43 -15.42 -7.87 4.51
CA ILE A 43 -16.13 -8.87 5.31
C ILE A 43 -17.25 -8.22 6.14
N SER A 44 -16.95 -7.10 6.82
CA SER A 44 -17.98 -6.37 7.58
C SER A 44 -19.12 -5.90 6.69
N GLY A 45 -18.81 -5.36 5.50
CA GLY A 45 -19.83 -5.02 4.51
C GLY A 45 -20.70 -6.22 4.09
N ALA A 46 -20.10 -7.40 3.91
CA ALA A 46 -20.84 -8.61 3.56
C ALA A 46 -21.80 -9.05 4.68
N VAL A 47 -21.33 -9.02 5.93
CA VAL A 47 -22.17 -9.33 7.11
C VAL A 47 -23.33 -8.36 7.22
N PHE A 48 -23.09 -7.05 7.09
CA PHE A 48 -24.16 -6.05 7.11
C PHE A 48 -25.16 -6.25 5.96
N SER A 49 -24.68 -6.57 4.75
CA SER A 49 -25.56 -6.85 3.61
C SER A 49 -26.49 -8.05 3.87
N VAL A 50 -26.00 -9.11 4.51
CA VAL A 50 -26.81 -10.28 4.88
C VAL A 50 -27.86 -9.91 5.94
N ILE A 51 -27.47 -9.14 6.97
CA ILE A 51 -28.39 -8.69 8.02
C ILE A 51 -29.51 -7.83 7.43
N VAL A 52 -29.16 -6.85 6.59
CA VAL A 52 -30.15 -5.96 5.96
C VAL A 52 -31.07 -6.74 5.02
N THR A 53 -30.54 -7.68 4.23
CA THR A 53 -31.35 -8.54 3.36
C THR A 53 -32.31 -9.41 4.18
N PHE A 54 -31.85 -10.00 5.28
CA PHE A 54 -32.69 -10.77 6.19
C PHE A 54 -33.83 -9.92 6.77
N MET A 55 -33.52 -8.71 7.24
CA MET A 55 -34.53 -7.76 7.72
C MET A 55 -35.58 -7.44 6.64
N LEU A 56 -35.14 -7.17 5.40
CA LEU A 56 -36.06 -6.90 4.28
C LEU A 56 -36.95 -8.10 3.95
N VAL A 57 -36.43 -9.32 4.02
CA VAL A 57 -37.22 -10.55 3.79
C VAL A 57 -38.25 -10.77 4.89
N VAL A 58 -37.85 -10.64 6.17
CA VAL A 58 -38.78 -10.75 7.30
C VAL A 58 -39.88 -9.70 7.19
N MET A 59 -39.52 -8.49 6.80
CA MET A 59 -40.47 -7.42 6.56
C MET A 59 -41.45 -7.73 5.41
N ALA A 60 -40.96 -8.26 4.30
CA ALA A 60 -41.80 -8.65 3.17
C ALA A 60 -42.80 -9.77 3.52
N LEU A 61 -42.41 -10.69 4.42
CA LEU A 61 -43.28 -11.78 4.89
C LEU A 61 -44.32 -11.31 5.93
N GLY A 62 -44.04 -10.23 6.66
CA GLY A 62 -44.90 -9.68 7.73
C GLY A 62 -46.05 -8.78 7.24
N GLY A 63 -46.18 -8.57 5.92
CA GLY A 63 -47.15 -7.66 5.32
C GLY A 63 -46.66 -6.21 5.25
N VAL A 64 -47.30 -5.39 4.41
CA VAL A 64 -46.87 -4.00 4.15
C VAL A 64 -47.81 -3.01 4.85
N ASP A 65 -47.27 -2.25 5.80
CA ASP A 65 -47.88 -1.11 6.50
C ASP A 65 -46.99 0.15 6.36
N TRP A 66 -47.49 1.33 6.71
CA TRP A 66 -46.78 2.60 6.58
C TRP A 66 -45.42 2.61 7.30
N PHE A 67 -45.29 1.89 8.41
CA PHE A 67 -44.04 1.72 9.15
C PHE A 67 -42.94 1.09 8.27
N TYR A 68 -43.30 0.18 7.37
CA TYR A 68 -42.36 -0.46 6.44
C TYR A 68 -41.84 0.54 5.41
N LEU A 69 -42.68 1.43 4.90
CA LEU A 69 -42.27 2.46 3.95
C LEU A 69 -41.26 3.43 4.58
N VAL A 70 -41.44 3.76 5.86
CA VAL A 70 -40.49 4.61 6.61
C VAL A 70 -39.17 3.90 6.85
N MET A 71 -39.19 2.60 7.18
CA MET A 71 -37.98 1.80 7.43
C MET A 71 -37.24 1.39 6.15
N LEU A 72 -37.90 1.41 5.00
CA LEU A 72 -37.28 1.06 3.72
C LEU A 72 -36.15 2.01 3.34
N VAL A 73 -36.30 3.32 3.62
CA VAL A 73 -35.30 4.34 3.33
C VAL A 73 -33.97 4.10 4.08
N PRO A 74 -33.93 4.01 5.43
CA PRO A 74 -32.70 3.75 6.16
C PRO A 74 -32.11 2.37 5.85
N LEU A 75 -32.93 1.33 5.65
CA LEU A 75 -32.45 0.01 5.26
C LEU A 75 -31.77 0.03 3.88
N THR A 76 -32.34 0.77 2.92
CA THR A 76 -31.73 0.95 1.59
C THR A 76 -30.41 1.70 1.70
N LEU A 77 -30.32 2.74 2.52
CA LEU A 77 -29.07 3.47 2.76
C LEU A 77 -28.00 2.57 3.42
N MET A 78 -28.38 1.75 4.41
CA MET A 78 -27.48 0.76 5.01
C MET A 78 -27.03 -0.29 4.00
N MET A 79 -27.91 -0.74 3.11
CA MET A 79 -27.56 -1.67 2.03
C MET A 79 -26.54 -1.06 1.07
N LEU A 80 -26.77 0.17 0.61
CA LEU A 80 -25.85 0.90 -0.26
C LEU A 80 -24.47 1.11 0.41
N PHE A 81 -24.47 1.45 1.70
CA PHE A 81 -23.24 1.59 2.48
C PHE A 81 -22.49 0.26 2.64
N SER A 82 -23.22 -0.83 2.87
CA SER A 82 -22.66 -2.19 2.97
C SER A 82 -22.03 -2.65 1.65
N ILE A 83 -22.72 -2.42 0.53
CA ILE A 83 -22.21 -2.67 -0.83
C ILE A 83 -20.95 -1.83 -1.08
N TRP A 84 -20.93 -0.58 -0.64
CA TRP A 84 -19.74 0.27 -0.77
C TRP A 84 -18.55 -0.26 0.04
N MET A 85 -18.77 -0.72 1.27
CA MET A 85 -17.74 -1.36 2.10
C MET A 85 -17.20 -2.63 1.44
N MET A 86 -18.08 -3.51 0.94
CA MET A 86 -17.69 -4.70 0.17
C MET A 86 -16.88 -4.33 -1.06
N ARG A 87 -17.33 -3.33 -1.82
CA ARG A 87 -16.64 -2.85 -3.03
C ARG A 87 -15.23 -2.39 -2.69
N ARG A 88 -15.09 -1.54 -1.67
CA ARG A 88 -13.80 -1.05 -1.22
C ARG A 88 -12.89 -2.17 -0.71
N GLY A 89 -13.44 -3.17 -0.02
CA GLY A 89 -12.65 -4.24 0.55
C GLY A 89 -12.16 -5.28 -0.46
N PHE A 90 -13.01 -5.67 -1.43
CA PHE A 90 -12.71 -6.75 -2.36
C PHE A 90 -12.19 -6.29 -3.72
N PHE A 91 -12.60 -5.12 -4.19
CA PHE A 91 -12.29 -4.62 -5.54
C PHE A 91 -11.26 -3.47 -5.55
N SER A 92 -10.85 -2.97 -4.39
CA SER A 92 -9.67 -2.10 -4.32
C SER A 92 -8.40 -2.91 -4.63
N PRO A 93 -7.40 -2.30 -5.30
CA PRO A 93 -6.08 -2.89 -5.41
C PRO A 93 -5.56 -3.31 -4.03
N SER A 94 -4.90 -4.46 -3.96
CA SER A 94 -4.41 -5.00 -2.68
C SER A 94 -3.33 -4.11 -2.08
N ASP A 95 -2.47 -3.52 -2.91
CA ASP A 95 -1.45 -2.56 -2.51
C ASP A 95 -1.19 -1.60 -3.69
N HIS A 96 -0.55 -0.48 -3.41
CA HIS A 96 -0.06 0.45 -4.43
C HIS A 96 1.48 0.39 -4.42
N PRO A 97 2.12 -0.46 -5.22
CA PRO A 97 3.57 -0.56 -5.27
C PRO A 97 4.18 0.78 -5.65
N ILE A 98 5.32 1.09 -5.04
CA ILE A 98 6.23 2.14 -5.49
C ILE A 98 7.47 1.46 -6.07
N LEU A 99 7.79 1.76 -7.32
CA LEU A 99 8.95 1.20 -7.99
C LEU A 99 10.14 2.16 -7.85
N PHE A 100 11.21 1.68 -7.26
CA PHE A 100 12.49 2.38 -7.18
C PHE A 100 13.44 1.79 -8.21
N ASN A 101 13.89 2.61 -9.16
CA ASN A 101 14.82 2.19 -10.21
C ASN A 101 16.21 2.78 -9.95
N ARG A 102 17.18 1.91 -9.61
CA ARG A 102 18.54 2.36 -9.30
C ARG A 102 19.32 2.78 -10.55
N ARG A 103 18.98 2.22 -11.72
CA ARG A 103 19.70 2.48 -12.98
C ARG A 103 19.37 3.86 -13.54
N THR A 104 18.10 4.26 -13.48
CA THR A 104 17.66 5.58 -13.93
C THR A 104 17.70 6.62 -12.81
N GLY A 105 17.73 6.19 -11.55
CA GLY A 105 17.60 7.09 -10.40
C GLY A 105 16.20 7.68 -10.28
N GLU A 106 15.18 6.96 -10.74
CA GLU A 106 13.77 7.40 -10.72
C GLU A 106 12.93 6.57 -9.76
N VAL A 107 11.91 7.22 -9.21
CA VAL A 107 10.89 6.63 -8.35
C VAL A 107 9.55 6.79 -9.04
N HIS A 108 8.91 5.66 -9.35
CA HIS A 108 7.62 5.64 -10.02
C HIS A 108 6.52 5.34 -9.00
N VAL A 109 5.57 6.27 -8.91
CA VAL A 109 4.41 6.20 -8.02
C VAL A 109 3.16 6.06 -8.87
N ILE A 110 2.28 5.13 -8.51
CA ILE A 110 0.95 5.01 -9.11
C ILE A 110 0.00 5.84 -8.26
N SER A 111 -0.50 6.95 -8.81
CA SER A 111 -1.42 7.80 -8.06
C SER A 111 -2.73 7.06 -7.76
N LEU A 112 -3.33 7.33 -6.60
CA LEU A 112 -4.60 6.76 -6.19
C LEU A 112 -5.75 7.43 -6.95
N LYS A 113 -6.44 6.67 -7.83
CA LYS A 113 -7.71 7.13 -8.42
C LYS A 113 -8.85 6.77 -7.46
N PRO A 114 -9.64 7.75 -6.96
CA PRO A 114 -10.76 7.43 -6.10
C PRO A 114 -11.79 6.58 -6.85
N LEU A 115 -12.24 5.49 -6.24
CA LEU A 115 -13.30 4.64 -6.79
C LEU A 115 -14.59 5.46 -6.87
N ASN A 116 -15.15 5.57 -8.07
CA ASN A 116 -16.45 6.22 -8.24
C ASN A 116 -17.54 5.35 -7.62
N PHE A 117 -18.38 5.95 -6.77
CA PHE A 117 -19.47 5.27 -6.08
C PHE A 117 -20.53 4.73 -7.06
N PHE A 118 -20.85 5.51 -8.10
CA PHE A 118 -21.93 5.17 -9.04
C PHE A 118 -21.52 4.14 -10.12
N ARG A 119 -20.22 3.87 -10.27
CA ARG A 119 -19.70 2.93 -11.28
C ARG A 119 -19.26 1.63 -10.62
N PHE A 120 -20.20 0.92 -10.01
CA PHE A 120 -19.92 -0.26 -9.20
C PHE A 120 -19.40 -1.49 -9.98
N TRP A 121 -19.45 -1.45 -11.31
CA TRP A 121 -18.93 -2.48 -12.22
C TRP A 121 -17.46 -2.29 -12.62
N GLU A 122 -16.91 -1.08 -12.48
CA GLU A 122 -15.53 -0.80 -12.86
C GLU A 122 -14.59 -1.33 -11.78
N LYS A 123 -13.61 -2.15 -12.16
CA LYS A 123 -12.47 -2.47 -11.29
C LYS A 123 -11.70 -1.16 -11.02
N GLY A 124 -11.12 -1.02 -9.83
CA GLY A 124 -10.27 0.13 -9.55
C GLY A 124 -9.11 0.16 -10.54
N GLU A 125 -9.14 1.09 -11.48
CA GLU A 125 -8.03 1.28 -12.41
C GLU A 125 -6.84 1.87 -11.63
N PRO A 126 -5.61 1.42 -11.92
CA PRO A 126 -4.42 2.13 -11.49
C PRO A 126 -4.52 3.58 -11.96
N GLY A 127 -4.20 4.54 -11.09
CA GLY A 127 -4.10 5.92 -11.54
C GLY A 127 -2.90 6.13 -12.46
N THR A 128 -2.70 7.37 -12.90
CA THR A 128 -1.57 7.75 -13.74
C THR A 128 -0.26 7.50 -13.00
N VAL A 129 0.70 6.87 -13.67
CA VAL A 129 2.06 6.72 -13.13
C VAL A 129 2.78 8.04 -13.20
N ARG A 130 3.29 8.50 -12.06
CA ARG A 130 4.15 9.68 -11.95
C ARG A 130 5.57 9.25 -11.64
N SER A 131 6.52 9.81 -12.36
CA SER A 131 7.94 9.51 -12.22
C SER A 131 8.64 10.71 -11.60
N TYR A 132 9.34 10.49 -10.50
CA TYR A 132 10.11 11.52 -9.81
C TYR A 132 11.57 11.12 -9.77
N ARG A 133 12.49 12.08 -9.93
CA ARG A 133 13.91 11.82 -9.72
C ARG A 133 14.19 11.59 -8.25
N TRP A 134 15.03 10.60 -7.93
CA TRP A 134 15.44 10.27 -6.57
C TRP A 134 15.92 11.53 -5.82
N ASP A 135 16.72 12.38 -6.44
CA ASP A 135 17.25 13.62 -5.86
C ASP A 135 16.16 14.55 -5.26
N HIS A 136 14.96 14.52 -5.82
CA HIS A 136 13.81 15.34 -5.40
C HIS A 136 12.84 14.62 -4.46
N VAL A 137 13.13 13.37 -4.10
CA VAL A 137 12.36 12.58 -3.13
C VAL A 137 12.99 12.71 -1.76
N THR A 138 12.21 13.13 -0.77
CA THR A 138 12.63 13.18 0.64
C THR A 138 11.74 12.32 1.51
N ALA A 139 12.31 11.64 2.51
CA ALA A 139 11.55 10.84 3.45
C ALA A 139 11.32 11.58 4.77
N ARG A 140 10.12 11.45 5.31
CA ARG A 140 9.76 11.94 6.65
C ARG A 140 8.97 10.89 7.40
N THR A 141 9.22 10.81 8.70
CA THR A 141 8.40 10.03 9.62
C THR A 141 7.35 10.96 10.22
N TYR A 142 6.09 10.53 10.19
CA TYR A 142 4.98 11.24 10.82
C TYR A 142 4.38 10.36 11.90
N ARG A 143 4.04 10.96 13.03
CA ARG A 143 3.25 10.30 14.07
C ARG A 143 1.79 10.57 13.80
N ARG A 144 1.03 9.51 13.59
CA ARG A 144 -0.40 9.54 13.39
C ARG A 144 -1.08 8.95 14.61
N LEU A 145 -2.12 9.62 15.09
CA LEU A 145 -3.01 9.02 16.07
C LEU A 145 -4.00 8.13 15.32
N ASP A 146 -3.84 6.82 15.44
CA ASP A 146 -4.79 5.85 14.94
C ASP A 146 -5.56 5.23 16.10
N THR A 147 -6.84 4.96 15.88
CA THR A 147 -7.70 4.31 16.88
C THR A 147 -8.21 3.00 16.27
N PRO A 148 -7.38 1.94 16.20
CA PRO A 148 -7.81 0.67 15.65
C PRO A 148 -9.01 0.14 16.45
N GLY A 149 -10.15 -0.07 15.79
CA GLY A 149 -11.36 -0.59 16.43
C GLY A 149 -12.05 0.35 17.42
N GLY A 150 -11.68 1.64 17.49
CA GLY A 150 -12.40 2.65 18.27
C GLY A 150 -12.20 2.59 19.79
N THR A 151 -11.40 1.66 20.32
CA THR A 151 -11.32 1.41 21.78
C THR A 151 -10.07 2.02 22.43
N VAL A 152 -8.95 2.10 21.71
CA VAL A 152 -7.69 2.66 22.25
C VAL A 152 -7.04 3.53 21.18
N ALA A 153 -6.87 4.81 21.50
CA ALA A 153 -6.10 5.72 20.67
C ALA A 153 -4.61 5.38 20.82
N ARG A 154 -3.93 5.15 19.69
CA ARG A 154 -2.54 4.70 19.61
C ARG A 154 -1.80 5.64 18.66
N THR A 155 -0.56 5.96 19.02
CA THR A 155 0.30 6.72 18.11
C THR A 155 1.09 5.73 17.26
N GLU A 156 0.86 5.73 15.95
CA GLU A 156 1.59 4.94 14.98
C GLU A 156 2.55 5.85 14.20
N THR A 157 3.79 5.40 13.98
CA THR A 157 4.73 6.10 13.11
C THR A 157 4.58 5.59 11.69
N VAL A 158 4.43 6.51 10.73
CA VAL A 158 4.34 6.20 9.30
C VAL A 158 5.53 6.83 8.58
N LEU A 159 6.16 6.06 7.68
CA LEU A 159 7.15 6.60 6.75
C LEU A 159 6.40 7.20 5.55
N GLN A 160 6.61 8.47 5.26
CA GLN A 160 6.04 9.14 4.10
C GLN A 160 7.15 9.68 3.20
N LEU A 161 7.06 9.33 1.92
CA LEU A 161 7.86 9.94 0.87
C LEU A 161 7.16 11.21 0.38
N LEU A 162 7.92 12.29 0.34
CA LEU A 162 7.56 13.57 -0.24
C LEU A 162 8.22 13.65 -1.60
N CYS A 163 7.42 13.53 -2.65
CA CYS A 163 7.86 13.64 -4.03
C CYS A 163 7.60 15.07 -4.52
N SER A 164 8.65 15.70 -5.07
CA SER A 164 8.57 17.03 -5.67
C SER A 164 9.00 16.97 -7.14
N THR A 165 8.33 17.73 -8.00
CA THR A 165 8.68 17.84 -9.42
C THR A 165 9.89 18.74 -9.62
N SER A 166 10.72 18.38 -10.61
CA SER A 166 11.88 19.16 -11.02
C SER A 166 11.42 20.54 -11.51
N GLY A 167 11.69 21.58 -10.71
CA GLY A 167 11.30 22.97 -11.00
C GLY A 167 10.79 23.73 -9.78
N GLN A 168 10.22 23.04 -8.77
CA GLN A 168 9.76 23.65 -7.51
C GLN A 168 10.05 22.70 -6.33
N PRO A 169 11.29 22.67 -5.81
CA PRO A 169 11.69 21.73 -4.75
C PRO A 169 10.97 21.96 -3.41
N ASP A 170 10.37 23.14 -3.22
CA ASP A 170 9.62 23.49 -2.00
C ASP A 170 8.15 23.04 -2.03
N VAL A 171 7.63 22.65 -3.20
CA VAL A 171 6.25 22.18 -3.36
C VAL A 171 6.25 20.66 -3.43
N VAL A 172 5.50 20.03 -2.52
CA VAL A 172 5.30 18.58 -2.50
C VAL A 172 4.09 18.25 -3.36
N ASP A 173 4.29 17.55 -4.46
CA ASP A 173 3.22 17.17 -5.38
C ASP A 173 2.47 15.93 -4.88
N GLU A 174 3.19 15.00 -4.28
CA GLU A 174 2.63 13.72 -3.85
C GLU A 174 3.30 13.26 -2.56
N MET A 175 2.46 12.82 -1.63
CA MET A 175 2.87 12.26 -0.35
C MET A 175 2.44 10.81 -0.29
N VAL A 176 3.39 9.89 -0.23
CA VAL A 176 3.10 8.45 -0.26
C VAL A 176 3.57 7.78 1.00
N SER A 177 2.66 7.06 1.67
CA SER A 177 2.97 6.31 2.89
C SER A 177 3.55 4.93 2.56
N LEU A 178 4.80 4.71 2.94
CA LEU A 178 5.54 3.46 2.77
C LEU A 178 5.45 2.56 4.00
N GLY A 179 5.58 1.25 3.75
CA GLY A 179 6.00 0.29 4.76
C GLY A 179 4.85 -0.40 5.51
N LEU A 180 5.11 -0.68 6.78
CA LEU A 180 4.24 -1.44 7.69
C LEU A 180 3.74 -0.54 8.84
N SER A 181 2.45 -0.57 9.13
CA SER A 181 1.79 -0.05 10.32
C SER A 181 1.99 -1.00 11.50
N GLY A 182 2.00 -0.47 12.72
CA GLY A 182 2.14 -1.27 13.94
C GLY A 182 3.50 -1.23 14.64
N GLY A 183 4.48 -0.48 14.12
CA GLY A 183 5.70 -0.17 14.87
C GLY A 183 5.46 0.94 15.90
N TRP A 184 5.74 0.69 17.17
CA TRP A 184 5.67 1.70 18.25
C TRP A 184 6.89 2.62 18.30
N SER A 185 7.95 2.26 17.58
CA SER A 185 9.17 3.04 17.44
C SER A 185 9.41 3.36 15.98
N ASP A 186 10.07 4.50 15.76
CA ASP A 186 10.50 4.95 14.44
C ASP A 186 11.55 4.00 13.81
N ASP A 187 12.05 3.02 14.58
CA ASP A 187 13.09 2.07 14.19
C ASP A 187 12.74 1.29 12.91
N TYR A 188 11.49 0.82 12.80
CA TYR A 188 11.02 0.07 11.63
C TYR A 188 11.08 0.93 10.35
N GLN A 189 10.58 2.16 10.46
CA GLN A 189 10.47 3.12 9.36
C GLN A 189 11.84 3.63 8.95
N VAL A 190 12.73 3.88 9.91
CA VAL A 190 14.09 4.33 9.65
C VAL A 190 14.96 3.22 9.07
N SER A 191 14.83 1.98 9.57
CA SER A 191 15.51 0.81 9.03
C SER A 191 15.09 0.51 7.58
N LEU A 192 13.80 0.69 7.26
CA LEU A 192 13.27 0.57 5.90
C LEU A 192 13.81 1.67 4.98
N TRP A 193 13.82 2.92 5.44
CA TRP A 193 14.39 4.02 4.67
C TRP A 193 15.86 3.78 4.34
N GLU A 194 16.66 3.35 5.32
CA GLU A 194 18.07 3.05 5.07
C GLU A 194 18.26 1.90 4.10
N HIS A 195 17.39 0.90 4.13
CA HIS A 195 17.41 -0.15 3.14
C HIS A 195 17.20 0.39 1.71
N ILE A 196 16.17 1.22 1.50
CA ILE A 196 15.87 1.83 0.19
C ILE A 196 17.01 2.76 -0.24
N ARG A 197 17.53 3.59 0.67
CA ARG A 197 18.59 4.54 0.38
C ARG A 197 19.88 3.81 -0.04
N ARG A 198 20.32 2.79 0.72
CA ARG A 198 21.51 2.01 0.37
C ARG A 198 21.33 1.26 -0.95
N TYR A 199 20.12 0.79 -1.24
CA TYR A 199 19.81 0.17 -2.54
C TYR A 199 19.98 1.16 -3.70
N MET A 200 19.47 2.39 -3.55
CA MET A 200 19.51 3.42 -4.60
C MET A 200 20.89 4.07 -4.78
N GLU A 201 21.61 4.34 -3.69
CA GLU A 201 22.86 5.14 -3.73
C GLU A 201 24.12 4.29 -3.61
N GLU A 202 24.10 3.24 -2.79
CA GLU A 202 25.29 2.46 -2.43
C GLU A 202 25.35 1.10 -3.17
N GLY A 203 24.37 0.81 -4.03
CA GLY A 203 24.28 -0.47 -4.72
C GLY A 203 24.01 -1.65 -3.77
N GLY A 204 23.38 -1.41 -2.63
CA GLY A 204 23.02 -2.43 -1.65
C GLY A 204 22.13 -3.54 -2.21
N PRO A 205 22.05 -4.71 -1.55
CA PRO A 205 21.24 -5.81 -2.05
C PRO A 205 19.74 -5.46 -2.00
N PRO A 206 18.94 -5.90 -2.99
CA PRO A 206 17.50 -5.65 -3.07
C PRO A 206 16.72 -6.32 -1.93
N LEU A 207 17.24 -7.41 -1.35
CA LEU A 207 16.72 -8.04 -0.15
C LEU A 207 17.88 -8.26 0.82
N GLN A 208 17.64 -8.02 2.11
CA GLN A 208 18.61 -8.32 3.14
C GLN A 208 18.59 -9.81 3.49
N HIS A 209 19.66 -10.30 4.11
CA HIS A 209 19.74 -11.71 4.49
C HIS A 209 18.62 -12.06 5.48
N GLY A 210 17.89 -13.14 5.22
CA GLY A 210 16.73 -13.57 6.03
C GLY A 210 15.44 -12.76 5.84
N ASP A 211 15.45 -11.69 5.04
CA ASP A 211 14.20 -11.00 4.66
C ASP A 211 13.42 -11.82 3.63
N LYS A 212 12.11 -11.63 3.60
CA LYS A 212 11.18 -12.30 2.68
C LYS A 212 10.31 -11.27 1.99
N LEU A 213 9.83 -11.58 0.79
CA LEU A 213 8.81 -10.78 0.13
C LEU A 213 7.53 -10.71 0.96
N ARG A 214 6.82 -9.60 0.82
CA ARG A 214 5.49 -9.42 1.40
C ARG A 214 4.53 -10.41 0.75
N LYS A 215 3.81 -11.16 1.58
CA LYS A 215 2.73 -12.02 1.09
C LYS A 215 1.51 -11.16 0.75
N VAL A 216 1.32 -10.84 -0.52
CA VAL A 216 0.14 -10.15 -1.04
C VAL A 216 -0.41 -10.90 -2.25
N ASN A 217 -1.67 -10.65 -2.58
CA ASN A 217 -2.25 -11.16 -3.81
C ASN A 217 -1.70 -10.37 -5.01
N HIS A 218 -0.65 -10.89 -5.64
CA HIS A 218 0.01 -10.25 -6.78
C HIS A 218 -0.91 -10.02 -7.98
N ALA A 219 -2.01 -10.78 -8.13
CA ALA A 219 -2.99 -10.58 -9.20
C ALA A 219 -3.87 -9.34 -8.98
N LYS A 220 -3.87 -8.77 -7.78
CA LYS A 220 -4.59 -7.53 -7.43
C LYS A 220 -3.65 -6.33 -7.27
N LEU A 221 -2.38 -6.48 -7.63
CA LEU A 221 -1.44 -5.36 -7.69
C LEU A 221 -1.58 -4.65 -9.03
N PRO A 222 -1.57 -3.32 -9.06
CA PRO A 222 -1.50 -2.60 -10.32
C PRO A 222 -0.12 -2.83 -10.96
N GLU A 223 -0.10 -3.02 -12.27
CA GLU A 223 1.14 -3.22 -13.03
C GLU A 223 1.66 -1.89 -13.58
N PHE A 224 2.98 -1.72 -13.54
CA PHE A 224 3.62 -0.58 -14.18
C PHE A 224 3.64 -0.74 -15.71
N PRO A 225 3.62 0.37 -16.46
CA PRO A 225 3.81 0.35 -17.91
C PRO A 225 5.05 -0.45 -18.33
N PRO A 226 4.99 -1.24 -19.43
CA PRO A 226 6.11 -2.09 -19.85
C PRO A 226 7.42 -1.34 -20.06
N ALA A 227 7.36 -0.08 -20.51
CA ALA A 227 8.53 0.77 -20.68
C ALA A 227 9.28 1.01 -19.36
N ILE A 228 8.55 1.22 -18.26
CA ILE A 228 9.11 1.43 -16.92
C ILE A 228 9.69 0.12 -16.37
N VAL A 229 9.00 -1.00 -16.58
CA VAL A 229 9.47 -2.33 -16.16
C VAL A 229 10.75 -2.72 -16.92
N ALA A 230 10.79 -2.47 -18.24
CA ALA A 230 12.01 -2.64 -19.04
C ALA A 230 13.14 -1.71 -18.57
N ALA A 231 12.81 -0.48 -18.17
CA ALA A 231 13.75 0.46 -17.58
C ALA A 231 14.33 -0.03 -16.24
N ALA A 232 13.58 -0.83 -15.48
CA ALA A 232 14.01 -1.47 -14.22
C ALA A 232 14.75 -2.81 -14.42
N GLY A 233 15.05 -3.18 -15.67
CA GLY A 233 15.81 -4.39 -15.99
C GLY A 233 14.95 -5.62 -16.29
N GLY A 234 13.66 -5.44 -16.59
CA GLY A 234 12.79 -6.49 -17.11
C GLY A 234 11.80 -7.04 -16.07
N PRO A 235 11.22 -8.23 -16.33
CA PRO A 235 10.21 -8.82 -15.44
C PRO A 235 10.77 -9.08 -14.04
N ALA A 236 9.87 -9.20 -13.06
CA ALA A 236 10.24 -9.51 -11.69
C ALA A 236 10.97 -10.85 -11.61
N LEU A 237 12.01 -10.91 -10.77
CA LEU A 237 12.78 -12.11 -10.48
C LEU A 237 11.88 -13.16 -9.81
N SER A 238 12.14 -14.42 -10.10
CA SER A 238 11.41 -15.53 -9.49
C SER A 238 11.79 -15.70 -8.00
N GLU A 239 10.88 -16.24 -7.20
CA GLU A 239 11.17 -16.52 -5.78
C GLU A 239 12.40 -17.43 -5.61
N ALA A 240 12.62 -18.36 -6.55
CA ALA A 240 13.77 -19.27 -6.55
C ALA A 240 15.12 -18.58 -6.80
N GLU A 241 15.12 -17.49 -7.57
CA GLU A 241 16.31 -16.66 -7.76
C GLU A 241 16.56 -15.77 -6.55
N LEU A 242 15.49 -15.31 -5.89
CA LEU A 242 15.57 -14.47 -4.70
C LEU A 242 16.05 -15.26 -3.47
N THR A 243 15.66 -16.53 -3.32
CA THR A 243 16.15 -17.38 -2.21
C THR A 243 17.66 -17.51 -2.22
N LYS A 244 18.30 -17.63 -3.40
CA LYS A 244 19.76 -17.69 -3.54
C LYS A 244 20.48 -16.46 -2.97
N TRP A 245 19.82 -15.31 -2.90
CA TRP A 245 20.39 -14.06 -2.38
C TRP A 245 20.20 -13.95 -0.86
N THR A 246 19.24 -14.69 -0.31
CA THR A 246 18.88 -14.65 1.11
C THR A 246 19.46 -15.81 1.91
N GLU A 247 19.96 -16.86 1.25
CA GLU A 247 20.65 -17.98 1.87
C GLU A 247 22.01 -17.55 2.42
N VAL A 248 22.22 -17.80 3.71
CA VAL A 248 23.51 -17.60 4.37
C VAL A 248 24.47 -18.67 3.80
N PRO A 249 25.67 -18.31 3.33
CA PRO A 249 26.67 -19.32 3.02
C PRO A 249 26.96 -20.10 4.30
N THR A 250 26.61 -21.39 4.31
CA THR A 250 26.91 -22.30 5.42
C THR A 250 28.42 -22.23 5.69
N PRO A 251 28.85 -21.92 6.92
CA PRO A 251 30.26 -22.01 7.24
C PRO A 251 30.67 -23.49 7.10
N SER A 252 31.57 -23.74 6.15
CA SER A 252 32.27 -25.01 5.94
C SER A 252 33.27 -25.28 7.05
#